data_AF-R5ASU7-F1
#
_entry.id   AF-R5ASU7-F1
#
_cell.length_a   1.000
_cell.length_b   1.000
_cell.length_c   1.000
_cell.angle_alpha   90.00
_cell.angle_beta   90.00
_cell.angle_gamma   90.00
#
_symmetry.space_group_name_H-M   'P 1'
#
loop_
_entity.id
_entity.type
_entity.pdbx_description
1 polymer ?
#
loop_
_entity_poly.entity_id
_entity_poly.type
_entity_poly.pdbx_seq_one_letter_code
_entity_poly.pdbx_strand_id
1 'polypeptide(L)'
;MREISAALSPHLVCFENDVAAGWAGAFALSPGVSIVGGTGAMSYGRDANGTVARCGGWSEFFSDEGSGYWLGKQLLQLFSQQSDRRLPRTALYDLVREHLALQNDFDLISLAEKRFIPSRKETAALQSILLEAARMGDPFALASYDEAAKNLAGILCGSINKLRFPEKTVPASYVGGLFEISDLIRDPVRRYAEAQLAPQSLSFAPPLLSPCEGAILLAAETFAPAALPALRSRLLS
;
A
#
# COMPACT_ATOMS: atom_id res chain seq x y z
N MET A 1 -19.38 8.20 -14.68
CA MET A 1 -20.28 7.54 -13.72
C MET A 1 -21.71 7.44 -14.26
N ARG A 2 -22.44 8.56 -14.42
CA ARG A 2 -23.81 8.52 -14.97
C ARG A 2 -23.90 7.99 -16.41
N GLU A 3 -22.97 8.36 -17.28
CA GLU A 3 -22.92 7.87 -18.67
C GLU A 3 -22.66 6.36 -18.76
N ILE A 4 -21.76 5.83 -17.92
CA ILE A 4 -21.47 4.38 -17.86
C ILE A 4 -22.68 3.62 -17.32
N SER A 5 -23.31 4.13 -16.26
CA SER A 5 -24.50 3.50 -15.69
C SER A 5 -25.67 3.47 -16.69
N ALA A 6 -25.85 4.52 -17.49
CA ALA A 6 -26.86 4.55 -18.55
C ALA A 6 -26.56 3.55 -19.66
N ALA A 7 -25.29 3.44 -20.08
CA ALA A 7 -24.86 2.51 -21.11
C ALA A 7 -24.99 1.02 -20.71
N LEU A 8 -24.92 0.72 -19.41
CA LEU A 8 -25.03 -0.63 -18.86
C LEU A 8 -26.45 -1.01 -18.43
N SER A 9 -27.45 -0.14 -18.63
CA SER A 9 -28.85 -0.47 -18.42
C SER A 9 -29.27 -1.65 -19.32
N PRO A 10 -30.02 -2.65 -18.81
CA PRO A 10 -30.77 -2.71 -17.54
C PRO A 10 -30.01 -3.30 -16.34
N HIS A 11 -28.68 -3.47 -16.42
CA HIS A 11 -27.91 -4.09 -15.34
C HIS A 11 -27.72 -3.17 -14.13
N LEU A 12 -27.70 -3.76 -12.93
CA LEU A 12 -27.37 -3.06 -11.69
C LEU A 12 -25.85 -2.85 -11.61
N VAL A 13 -25.43 -1.60 -11.39
CA VAL A 13 -24.01 -1.21 -11.34
C VAL A 13 -23.75 -0.38 -10.09
N CYS A 14 -22.78 -0.80 -9.28
CA CYS A 14 -22.20 0.00 -8.19
C CYS A 14 -20.75 0.32 -8.52
N PHE A 15 -20.28 1.48 -8.10
CA PHE A 15 -18.90 1.91 -8.29
C PHE A 15 -18.27 2.10 -6.93
N GLU A 16 -17.18 1.39 -6.70
CA GLU A 16 -16.44 1.43 -5.45
C GLU A 16 -14.96 1.68 -5.69
N ASN A 17 -14.31 2.19 -4.65
CA ASN A 17 -12.86 2.37 -4.66
C ASN A 17 -12.17 0.99 -4.56
N ASP A 18 -11.03 0.80 -5.23
CA ASP A 18 -10.27 -0.45 -5.18
C ASP A 18 -9.87 -0.83 -3.75
N VAL A 19 -9.61 0.15 -2.89
CA VAL A 19 -9.31 -0.08 -1.48
C VAL A 19 -10.51 -0.53 -0.65
N ALA A 20 -11.73 -0.16 -1.05
CA ALA A 20 -12.95 -0.66 -0.42
C ALA A 20 -13.16 -2.12 -0.81
N ALA A 21 -12.94 -2.47 -2.07
CA ALA A 21 -12.95 -3.85 -2.54
C ALA A 21 -11.84 -4.69 -1.86
N GLY A 22 -10.65 -4.14 -1.70
CA GLY A 22 -9.54 -4.77 -0.96
C GLY A 22 -9.89 -5.02 0.51
N TRP A 23 -10.49 -4.04 1.19
CA TRP A 23 -11.00 -4.20 2.57
C TRP A 23 -12.11 -5.25 2.65
N ALA A 24 -13.07 -5.23 1.70
CA ALA A 24 -14.16 -6.18 1.66
C ALA A 24 -13.66 -7.61 1.47
N GLY A 25 -12.65 -7.80 0.61
CA GLY A 25 -11.98 -9.09 0.45
C GLY A 25 -11.20 -9.49 1.71
N ALA A 26 -10.49 -8.55 2.31
CA ALA A 26 -9.69 -8.80 3.51
C ALA A 26 -10.50 -9.32 4.70
N PHE A 27 -11.70 -8.78 4.92
CA PHE A 27 -12.52 -9.13 6.09
C PHE A 27 -13.83 -9.84 5.73
N ALA A 28 -14.07 -10.14 4.46
CA ALA A 28 -15.36 -10.62 3.97
C ALA A 28 -16.53 -9.75 4.48
N LEU A 29 -16.37 -8.42 4.40
CA LEU A 29 -17.25 -7.37 4.96
C LEU A 29 -17.39 -7.31 6.50
N SER A 30 -16.60 -8.06 7.27
CA SER A 30 -16.53 -7.85 8.73
C SER A 30 -15.75 -6.59 9.10
N PRO A 31 -15.97 -6.03 10.31
CA PRO A 31 -15.22 -4.88 10.79
C PRO A 31 -13.71 -5.13 10.82
N GLY A 32 -12.94 -4.11 10.43
CA GLY A 32 -11.48 -4.18 10.39
C GLY A 32 -10.88 -3.05 9.55
N VAL A 33 -9.54 -2.96 9.54
CA VAL A 33 -8.79 -1.95 8.78
C VAL A 33 -7.77 -2.61 7.87
N SER A 34 -7.80 -2.29 6.58
CA SER A 34 -6.82 -2.77 5.60
C SER A 34 -5.89 -1.63 5.19
N ILE A 35 -4.58 -1.88 5.21
CA ILE A 35 -3.56 -0.98 4.63
C ILE A 35 -3.18 -1.45 3.22
N VAL A 36 -3.10 -0.54 2.28
CA VAL A 36 -2.63 -0.81 0.91
C VAL A 36 -1.23 -0.25 0.74
N GLY A 37 -0.32 -1.09 0.24
CA GLY A 37 1.08 -0.76 -0.06
C GLY A 37 1.45 -1.28 -1.43
N GLY A 38 1.37 -0.41 -2.43
CA GLY A 38 1.71 -0.71 -3.83
C GLY A 38 2.37 0.49 -4.47
N THR A 39 1.93 0.90 -5.66
CA THR A 39 2.38 2.16 -6.28
C THR A 39 2.13 3.35 -5.36
N GLY A 40 0.96 3.42 -4.71
CA GLY A 40 0.63 4.38 -3.66
C GLY A 40 0.41 3.70 -2.31
N ALA A 41 0.06 4.49 -1.30
CA ALA A 41 -0.22 4.00 0.06
C ALA A 41 -1.49 4.65 0.65
N MET A 42 -2.41 3.81 1.14
CA MET A 42 -3.65 4.26 1.75
C MET A 42 -4.25 3.17 2.63
N SER A 43 -4.88 3.52 3.74
CA SER A 43 -5.71 2.61 4.52
C SER A 43 -7.19 2.89 4.35
N TYR A 44 -7.98 1.83 4.45
CA TYR A 44 -9.44 1.85 4.48
C TYR A 44 -9.92 0.92 5.59
N GLY A 45 -10.88 1.36 6.39
CA GLY A 45 -11.51 0.51 7.39
C GLY A 45 -12.97 0.85 7.60
N ARG A 46 -13.70 -0.12 8.14
CA ARG A 46 -15.09 0.03 8.56
C ARG A 46 -15.28 -0.62 9.92
N ASP A 47 -15.99 0.04 10.82
CA ASP A 47 -16.34 -0.51 12.13
C ASP A 47 -17.70 -1.23 12.14
N ALA A 48 -18.07 -1.80 13.28
CA ALA A 48 -19.35 -2.52 13.45
C ALA A 48 -20.60 -1.64 13.28
N ASN A 49 -20.46 -0.31 13.43
CA ASN A 49 -21.54 0.64 13.20
C ASN A 49 -21.64 1.06 11.72
N GLY A 50 -20.75 0.53 10.87
CA GLY A 50 -20.64 0.90 9.47
C GLY A 50 -19.95 2.25 9.24
N THR A 51 -19.30 2.82 10.27
CA THR A 51 -18.50 4.03 10.10
C THR A 51 -17.26 3.69 9.29
N VAL A 52 -16.99 4.48 8.24
CA VAL A 52 -15.85 4.27 7.34
C VAL A 52 -14.75 5.28 7.67
N ALA A 53 -13.51 4.82 7.70
CA ALA A 53 -12.33 5.65 7.83
C ALA A 53 -11.35 5.41 6.69
N ARG A 54 -10.72 6.50 6.24
CA ARG A 54 -9.59 6.49 5.31
C ARG A 54 -8.45 7.33 5.87
N CYS A 55 -7.22 6.92 5.56
CA CYS A 55 -6.01 7.65 5.87
C CYS A 55 -4.97 7.40 4.76
N GLY A 56 -4.17 8.41 4.42
CA GLY A 56 -3.29 8.37 3.24
C GLY A 56 -4.06 8.53 1.92
N GLY A 57 -3.36 8.31 0.80
CA GLY A 57 -3.93 8.40 -0.55
C GLY A 57 -4.30 9.80 -1.02
N TRP A 58 -3.62 10.85 -0.52
CA TRP A 58 -3.91 12.25 -0.88
C TRP A 58 -3.35 12.66 -2.24
N SER A 59 -2.06 12.41 -2.46
CA SER A 59 -1.35 12.73 -3.69
C SER A 59 0.05 12.14 -3.63
N GLU A 60 0.59 11.68 -4.75
CA GLU A 60 1.99 11.26 -4.84
C GLU A 60 3.01 12.41 -4.64
N PHE A 61 2.56 13.66 -4.80
CA PHE A 61 3.41 14.83 -4.68
C PHE A 61 3.80 15.12 -3.22
N PHE A 62 2.82 15.08 -2.31
CA PHE A 62 2.99 15.45 -0.90
C PHE A 62 2.55 14.36 0.09
N SER A 63 2.19 13.17 -0.40
CA SER A 63 1.84 12.00 0.42
C SER A 63 2.38 10.71 -0.23
N ASP A 64 1.66 9.60 -0.12
CA ASP A 64 2.09 8.25 -0.52
C ASP A 64 3.33 7.76 0.23
N GLU A 65 3.55 8.24 1.45
CA GLU A 65 4.69 7.87 2.28
C GLU A 65 4.76 6.35 2.51
N GLY A 66 5.96 5.79 2.28
CA GLY A 66 6.21 4.35 2.39
C GLY A 66 5.67 3.49 1.24
N SER A 67 5.00 4.08 0.24
CA SER A 67 4.64 3.38 -1.00
C SER A 67 5.85 3.03 -1.87
N GLY A 68 5.62 2.23 -2.90
CA GLY A 68 6.63 1.90 -3.91
C GLY A 68 7.08 3.16 -4.66
N TYR A 69 6.16 4.07 -4.97
CA TYR A 69 6.50 5.37 -5.58
C TYR A 69 7.42 6.19 -4.66
N TRP A 70 7.11 6.24 -3.36
CA TRP A 70 7.95 6.94 -2.39
C TRP A 70 9.35 6.32 -2.29
N LEU A 71 9.45 4.98 -2.21
CA LEU A 71 10.72 4.26 -2.22
C LEU A 71 11.50 4.47 -3.52
N GLY A 72 10.83 4.53 -4.67
CA GLY A 72 11.45 4.88 -5.95
C GLY A 72 12.04 6.29 -5.96
N LYS A 73 11.31 7.28 -5.41
CA LYS A 73 11.86 8.64 -5.21
C LYS A 73 13.07 8.63 -4.27
N GLN A 74 13.03 7.84 -3.19
CA GLN A 74 14.16 7.69 -2.27
C GLN A 74 15.40 7.13 -2.98
N LEU A 75 15.24 6.12 -3.84
CA LEU A 75 16.36 5.59 -4.64
C LEU A 75 17.02 6.68 -5.48
N LEU A 76 16.22 7.46 -6.23
CA LEU A 76 16.72 8.53 -7.08
C LEU A 76 17.44 9.62 -6.26
N GLN A 77 16.87 9.98 -5.10
CA GLN A 77 17.45 10.94 -4.19
C GLN A 77 18.80 10.45 -3.64
N LEU A 78 18.86 9.22 -3.15
CA LEU A 78 20.08 8.60 -2.63
C LEU A 78 21.16 8.49 -3.71
N PHE A 79 20.80 8.05 -4.91
CA PHE A 79 21.74 8.01 -6.03
C PHE A 79 22.33 9.38 -6.32
N SER A 80 21.51 10.43 -6.41
CA SER A 80 22.00 11.79 -6.68
C SER A 80 22.98 12.27 -5.59
N GLN A 81 22.68 11.97 -4.32
CA GLN A 81 23.56 12.30 -3.19
C GLN A 81 24.89 11.55 -3.23
N GLN A 82 24.88 10.27 -3.64
CA GLN A 82 26.09 9.45 -3.79
C GLN A 82 26.92 9.83 -5.03
N SER A 83 26.25 10.24 -6.11
CA SER A 83 26.88 10.84 -7.29
C SER A 83 27.67 12.10 -6.90
N ASP A 84 27.02 13.03 -6.18
CA ASP A 84 27.60 14.29 -5.68
C ASP A 84 28.63 14.11 -4.56
N ARG A 85 28.80 12.89 -4.03
CA ARG A 85 29.61 12.59 -2.83
C ARG A 85 29.12 13.26 -1.53
N ARG A 86 27.86 13.71 -1.49
CA ARG A 86 27.18 14.15 -0.25
C ARG A 86 26.88 12.96 0.68
N LEU A 87 26.74 11.77 0.09
CA LEU A 87 26.77 10.49 0.79
C LEU A 87 27.92 9.63 0.24
N PRO A 88 28.47 8.71 1.06
CA PRO A 88 29.42 7.72 0.57
C PRO A 88 28.75 6.84 -0.48
N ARG A 89 29.51 6.46 -1.51
CA ARG A 89 29.03 5.49 -2.50
C ARG A 89 28.97 4.10 -1.87
N THR A 90 27.87 3.42 -2.10
CA THR A 90 27.59 2.07 -1.63
C THR A 90 27.12 1.21 -2.81
N ALA A 91 26.74 -0.05 -2.56
CA ALA A 91 26.22 -0.95 -3.60
C ALA A 91 25.02 -0.34 -4.35
N LEU A 92 24.21 0.49 -3.67
CA LEU A 92 23.11 1.23 -4.30
C LEU A 92 23.56 2.05 -5.51
N TYR A 93 24.71 2.73 -5.44
CA TYR A 93 25.19 3.56 -6.56
C TYR A 93 25.48 2.72 -7.79
N ASP A 94 26.19 1.61 -7.63
CA ASP A 94 26.57 0.73 -8.74
C ASP A 94 25.35 0.03 -9.34
N LEU A 95 24.42 -0.45 -8.50
CA LEU A 95 23.16 -1.05 -8.94
C LEU A 95 22.31 -0.08 -9.77
N VAL A 96 22.18 1.18 -9.35
CA VAL A 96 21.42 2.16 -10.13
C VAL A 96 22.06 2.41 -11.49
N ARG A 97 23.39 2.51 -11.55
CA ARG A 97 24.10 2.66 -12.83
C ARG A 97 23.88 1.47 -13.75
N GLU A 98 23.97 0.26 -13.21
CA GLU A 98 23.81 -0.98 -13.96
C GLU A 98 22.38 -1.13 -14.50
N HIS A 99 21.38 -1.12 -13.60
CA HIS A 99 19.97 -1.33 -13.97
C HIS A 99 19.42 -0.26 -14.90
N LEU A 100 19.93 0.98 -14.80
CA LEU A 100 19.51 2.08 -15.66
C LEU A 100 20.47 2.33 -16.84
N ALA A 101 21.50 1.49 -17.00
CA ALA A 101 22.52 1.57 -18.04
C ALA A 101 23.19 2.96 -18.19
N LEU A 102 23.44 3.64 -17.07
CA LEU A 102 23.94 5.01 -17.04
C LEU A 102 25.43 5.07 -17.45
N GLN A 103 25.73 5.81 -18.51
CA GLN A 103 27.11 6.07 -18.94
C GLN A 103 27.71 7.23 -18.12
N ASN A 104 26.88 8.23 -17.84
CA ASN A 104 27.16 9.36 -16.97
C ASN A 104 26.07 9.46 -15.88
N ASP A 105 26.43 9.88 -14.67
CA ASP A 105 25.47 10.02 -13.56
C ASP A 105 24.35 11.03 -13.89
N PHE A 106 24.65 12.06 -14.69
CA PHE A 106 23.69 13.05 -15.14
C PHE A 106 22.71 12.55 -16.21
N ASP A 107 22.95 11.38 -16.83
CA ASP A 107 22.00 10.74 -17.74
C ASP A 107 20.65 10.47 -17.04
N LEU A 108 20.70 10.30 -15.71
CA LEU A 108 19.52 10.12 -14.88
C LEU A 108 18.51 11.25 -15.01
N ILE A 109 18.95 12.50 -15.24
CA ILE A 109 18.04 13.65 -15.37
C ILE A 109 17.13 13.44 -16.59
N SER A 110 17.70 13.17 -17.76
CA SER A 110 16.91 12.98 -18.98
C SER A 110 16.01 11.75 -18.87
N LEU A 111 16.50 10.68 -18.23
CA LEU A 111 15.72 9.47 -17.99
C LEU A 111 14.53 9.73 -17.04
N ALA A 112 14.75 10.49 -15.97
CA ALA A 112 13.71 10.84 -15.00
C ALA A 112 12.59 11.67 -15.65
N GLU A 113 12.94 12.73 -16.38
CA GLU A 113 11.97 13.60 -17.08
C GLU A 113 11.11 12.82 -18.09
N LYS A 114 11.71 11.88 -18.82
CA LYS A 114 11.02 11.14 -19.88
C LYS A 114 10.22 9.94 -19.38
N ARG A 115 10.70 9.26 -18.34
CA ARG A 115 10.19 7.94 -17.93
C ARG A 115 9.60 7.92 -16.53
N PHE A 116 10.30 8.49 -15.56
CA PHE A 116 9.93 8.31 -14.14
C PHE A 116 8.92 9.36 -13.68
N ILE A 117 9.20 10.65 -13.87
CA ILE A 117 8.32 11.76 -13.45
C ILE A 117 6.91 11.61 -14.05
N PRO A 118 6.73 11.30 -15.36
CA PRO A 118 5.40 11.17 -15.94
C PRO A 118 4.65 9.90 -15.51
N SER A 119 5.31 8.91 -14.91
CA SER A 119 4.73 7.61 -14.62
C SER A 119 5.02 7.15 -13.19
N ARG A 120 3.98 7.22 -12.37
CA ARG A 120 4.02 6.68 -11.00
C ARG A 120 4.40 5.20 -10.97
N LYS A 121 3.93 4.42 -11.94
CA LYS A 121 4.24 2.99 -12.04
C LYS A 121 5.72 2.75 -12.31
N GLU A 122 6.31 3.50 -13.24
CA GLU A 122 7.74 3.37 -13.57
C GLU A 122 8.61 3.84 -12.39
N THR A 123 8.26 4.95 -11.76
CA THR A 123 8.95 5.39 -10.54
C THR A 123 8.83 4.37 -9.42
N ALA A 124 7.64 3.80 -9.20
CA ALA A 124 7.45 2.77 -8.18
C ALA A 124 8.23 1.49 -8.47
N ALA A 125 8.43 1.13 -9.74
CA ALA A 125 9.20 -0.04 -10.12
C ALA A 125 10.68 0.07 -9.71
N LEU A 126 11.22 1.28 -9.56
CA LEU A 126 12.58 1.51 -9.05
C LEU A 126 12.79 0.96 -7.62
N GLN A 127 11.71 0.78 -6.85
CA GLN A 127 11.77 0.14 -5.54
C GLN A 127 12.44 -1.24 -5.59
N SER A 128 12.36 -1.97 -6.71
CA SER A 128 13.05 -3.26 -6.88
C SER A 128 14.58 -3.14 -6.80
N ILE A 129 15.17 -2.10 -7.39
CA ILE A 129 16.61 -1.80 -7.31
C ILE A 129 16.99 -1.43 -5.87
N LEU A 130 16.15 -0.64 -5.20
CA LEU A 130 16.34 -0.29 -3.79
C LEU A 130 16.27 -1.53 -2.88
N LEU A 131 15.36 -2.47 -3.18
CA LEU A 131 15.26 -3.73 -2.47
C LEU A 131 16.55 -4.53 -2.62
N GLU A 132 17.07 -4.65 -3.83
CA GLU A 132 18.33 -5.35 -4.09
C GLU A 132 19.48 -4.76 -3.27
N ALA A 133 19.62 -3.43 -3.24
CA ALA A 133 20.60 -2.75 -2.39
C ALA A 133 20.40 -3.10 -0.90
N ALA A 134 19.16 -3.06 -0.40
CA ALA A 134 18.87 -3.44 0.98
C ALA A 134 19.22 -4.91 1.29
N ARG A 135 18.98 -5.82 0.34
CA ARG A 135 19.36 -7.24 0.45
C ARG A 135 20.87 -7.45 0.50
N MET A 136 21.64 -6.55 -0.11
CA MET A 136 23.11 -6.51 -0.02
C MET A 136 23.62 -5.85 1.28
N GLY A 137 22.73 -5.44 2.18
CA GLY A 137 23.09 -4.78 3.44
C GLY A 137 23.38 -3.29 3.31
N ASP A 138 22.94 -2.64 2.23
CA ASP A 138 23.11 -1.20 2.04
C ASP A 138 22.41 -0.42 3.17
N PRO A 139 23.14 0.41 3.94
CA PRO A 139 22.57 1.07 5.11
C PRO A 139 21.52 2.13 4.76
N PHE A 140 21.66 2.80 3.61
CA PHE A 140 20.70 3.83 3.20
C PHE A 140 19.41 3.20 2.68
N ALA A 141 19.53 2.12 1.91
CA ALA A 141 18.36 1.37 1.46
C ALA A 141 17.59 0.78 2.64
N LEU A 142 18.29 0.14 3.60
CA LEU A 142 17.67 -0.39 4.82
C LEU A 142 16.97 0.70 5.63
N ALA A 143 17.57 1.88 5.76
CA ALA A 143 16.95 3.02 6.43
C ALA A 143 15.67 3.50 5.71
N SER A 144 15.66 3.55 4.37
CA SER A 144 14.46 3.90 3.60
C SER A 144 13.33 2.89 3.80
N TYR A 145 13.61 1.59 3.87
CA TYR A 145 12.58 0.58 4.18
C TYR A 145 12.03 0.70 5.59
N ASP A 146 12.90 0.95 6.58
CA ASP A 146 12.47 1.18 7.96
C ASP A 146 11.56 2.41 8.08
N GLU A 147 11.91 3.50 7.39
CA GLU A 147 11.08 4.71 7.29
C GLU A 147 9.76 4.43 6.56
N ALA A 148 9.79 3.68 5.47
CA ALA A 148 8.57 3.27 4.76
C ALA A 148 7.63 2.49 5.67
N ALA A 149 8.15 1.52 6.42
CA ALA A 149 7.36 0.74 7.36
C ALA A 149 6.73 1.60 8.48
N LYS A 150 7.49 2.57 9.02
CA LYS A 150 6.97 3.53 10.01
C LYS A 150 5.82 4.37 9.46
N ASN A 151 5.96 4.87 8.23
CA ASN A 151 4.94 5.67 7.58
C ASN A 151 3.68 4.85 7.30
N LEU A 152 3.81 3.64 6.74
CA LEU A 152 2.69 2.73 6.50
C LEU A 152 1.96 2.34 7.79
N ALA A 153 2.69 2.11 8.88
CA ALA A 153 2.12 1.89 10.20
C ALA A 153 1.32 3.11 10.69
N GLY A 154 1.86 4.32 10.51
CA GLY A 154 1.15 5.57 10.83
C GLY A 154 -0.17 5.72 10.04
N ILE A 155 -0.16 5.37 8.75
CA ILE A 155 -1.37 5.39 7.91
C ILE A 155 -2.40 4.36 8.41
N LEU A 156 -1.96 3.16 8.80
CA LEU A 156 -2.83 2.13 9.37
C LEU A 156 -3.47 2.62 10.69
N CYS A 157 -2.64 3.05 11.64
CA CYS A 157 -3.07 3.58 12.93
C CYS A 157 -4.01 4.78 12.79
N GLY A 158 -3.75 5.65 11.81
CA GLY A 158 -4.59 6.83 11.54
C GLY A 158 -6.03 6.48 11.16
N SER A 159 -6.27 5.35 10.49
CA SER A 159 -7.64 4.86 10.25
C SER A 159 -8.23 4.15 11.46
N ILE A 160 -7.43 3.37 12.20
CA ILE A 160 -7.87 2.72 13.44
C ILE A 160 -8.37 3.75 14.46
N ASN A 161 -7.66 4.86 14.63
CA ASN A 161 -8.01 5.93 15.57
C ASN A 161 -9.31 6.68 15.23
N LYS A 162 -9.82 6.54 13.99
CA LYS A 162 -11.09 7.14 13.55
C LYS A 162 -12.29 6.21 13.73
N LEU A 163 -12.05 4.95 14.12
CA LEU A 163 -13.04 3.89 14.18
C LEU A 163 -13.21 3.38 15.60
N ARG A 164 -14.32 2.68 15.86
CA ARG A 164 -14.61 2.09 17.16
C ARG A 164 -14.53 0.58 17.12
N PHE A 165 -13.52 0.03 17.78
CA PHE A 165 -13.40 -1.41 18.02
C PHE A 165 -13.67 -1.70 19.49
N PRO A 166 -14.69 -2.53 19.83
CA PRO A 166 -15.02 -2.83 21.22
C PRO A 166 -14.00 -3.76 21.87
N GLU A 167 -13.32 -4.59 21.08
CA GLU A 167 -12.29 -5.50 21.55
C GLU A 167 -10.92 -4.80 21.64
N LYS A 168 -10.05 -5.31 22.52
CA LYS A 168 -8.66 -4.83 22.63
C LYS A 168 -7.82 -5.15 21.40
N THR A 169 -8.20 -6.20 20.65
CA THR A 169 -7.50 -6.61 19.44
C THR A 169 -8.22 -6.06 18.22
N VAL A 170 -7.56 -5.21 17.46
CA VAL A 170 -8.10 -4.63 16.22
C VAL A 170 -7.82 -5.56 15.03
N PRO A 171 -8.84 -6.02 14.27
CA PRO A 171 -8.62 -6.75 13.04
C PRO A 171 -7.97 -5.85 11.98
N ALA A 172 -6.80 -6.27 11.49
CA ALA A 172 -6.08 -5.55 10.46
C ALA A 172 -5.56 -6.48 9.37
N SER A 173 -5.50 -5.96 8.15
CA SER A 173 -5.02 -6.69 6.99
C SER A 173 -4.20 -5.77 6.11
N TYR A 174 -3.57 -6.34 5.11
CA TYR A 174 -2.77 -5.63 4.14
C TYR A 174 -3.05 -6.10 2.70
N VAL A 175 -2.84 -5.22 1.74
CA VAL A 175 -2.97 -5.51 0.30
C VAL A 175 -1.83 -4.82 -0.46
N GLY A 176 -1.33 -5.44 -1.51
CA GLY A 176 -0.37 -4.86 -2.44
C GLY A 176 1.03 -5.46 -2.31
N GLY A 177 1.78 -5.42 -3.41
CA GLY A 177 3.02 -6.18 -3.58
C GLY A 177 4.16 -5.80 -2.63
N LEU A 178 4.12 -4.63 -1.98
CA LEU A 178 5.13 -4.30 -0.96
C LEU A 178 5.07 -5.22 0.25
N PHE A 179 3.88 -5.72 0.60
CA PHE A 179 3.70 -6.60 1.76
C PHE A 179 4.17 -8.04 1.54
N GLU A 180 4.55 -8.40 0.31
CA GLU A 180 5.30 -9.63 0.05
C GLU A 180 6.72 -9.57 0.64
N ILE A 181 7.25 -8.35 0.82
CA ILE A 181 8.54 -8.10 1.46
C ILE A 181 8.36 -8.19 2.98
N SER A 182 8.46 -9.42 3.48
CA SER A 182 8.09 -9.76 4.86
C SER A 182 8.92 -9.02 5.91
N ASP A 183 10.24 -9.13 5.83
CA ASP A 183 11.19 -8.70 6.85
C ASP A 183 11.47 -7.19 6.85
N LEU A 184 11.30 -6.51 5.71
CA LEU A 184 11.56 -5.07 5.58
C LEU A 184 10.30 -4.21 5.57
N ILE A 185 9.14 -4.77 5.21
CA ILE A 185 7.87 -4.04 5.19
C ILE A 185 6.87 -4.67 6.14
N ARG A 186 6.38 -5.88 5.87
CA ARG A 186 5.19 -6.41 6.57
C ARG A 186 5.38 -6.52 8.08
N ASP A 187 6.47 -7.15 8.50
CA ASP A 187 6.71 -7.42 9.92
C ASP A 187 7.12 -6.13 10.67
N PRO A 188 7.96 -5.23 10.10
CA PRO A 188 8.16 -3.89 10.64
C PRO A 188 6.88 -3.05 10.75
N VAL A 189 6.00 -3.05 9.75
CA VAL A 189 4.72 -2.32 9.79
C VAL A 189 3.88 -2.81 10.96
N ARG A 190 3.75 -4.13 11.13
CA ARG A 190 3.05 -4.72 12.29
C ARG A 190 3.65 -4.21 13.60
N ARG A 191 4.97 -4.33 13.75
CA ARG A 191 5.70 -3.94 14.96
C ARG A 191 5.52 -2.45 15.29
N TYR A 192 5.62 -1.57 14.30
CA TYR A 192 5.43 -0.13 14.50
C TYR A 192 3.97 0.21 14.83
N ALA A 193 3.00 -0.45 14.20
CA ALA A 193 1.59 -0.24 14.49
C ALA A 193 1.23 -0.70 15.91
N GLU A 194 1.68 -1.88 16.32
CA GLU A 194 1.48 -2.40 17.70
C GLU A 194 2.08 -1.46 18.76
N ALA A 195 3.29 -0.94 18.51
CA ALA A 195 3.92 0.03 19.40
C ALA A 195 3.13 1.35 19.51
N GLN A 196 2.50 1.82 18.43
CA GLN A 196 1.70 3.04 18.42
C GLN A 196 0.30 2.85 19.04
N LEU A 197 -0.27 1.64 18.94
CA LEU A 197 -1.63 1.34 19.39
C LEU A 197 -1.71 0.89 20.86
N ALA A 198 -0.57 0.63 21.51
CA ALA A 198 -0.53 0.17 22.89
C ALA A 198 -1.43 1.02 23.82
N PRO A 199 -2.29 0.41 24.65
CA PRO A 199 -2.33 -1.02 25.00
C PRO A 199 -3.22 -1.91 24.09
N GLN A 200 -3.75 -1.41 22.98
CA GLN A 200 -4.47 -2.23 22.01
C GLN A 200 -3.50 -3.13 21.24
N SER A 201 -3.94 -4.33 20.90
CA SER A 201 -3.20 -5.29 20.07
C SER A 201 -3.74 -5.29 18.64
N LEU A 202 -2.93 -5.76 17.70
CA LEU A 202 -3.29 -5.83 16.28
C LEU A 202 -3.37 -7.31 15.85
N SER A 203 -4.49 -7.73 15.28
CA SER A 203 -4.56 -9.00 14.55
C SER A 203 -4.24 -8.72 13.09
N PHE A 204 -2.95 -8.76 12.72
CA PHE A 204 -2.47 -8.38 11.39
C PHE A 204 -2.30 -9.60 10.48
N ALA A 205 -3.33 -9.94 9.69
CA ALA A 205 -3.39 -11.16 8.89
C ALA A 205 -3.42 -10.85 7.38
N PRO A 206 -3.07 -11.82 6.50
CA PRO A 206 -3.37 -11.69 5.08
C PRO A 206 -4.88 -11.61 4.82
N PRO A 207 -5.30 -11.07 3.66
CA PRO A 207 -6.72 -10.96 3.33
C PRO A 207 -7.37 -12.34 3.19
N LEU A 208 -8.63 -12.47 3.63
CA LEU A 208 -9.40 -13.71 3.50
C LEU A 208 -9.72 -14.06 2.05
N LEU A 209 -9.96 -13.05 1.22
CA LEU A 209 -10.38 -13.16 -0.17
C LEU A 209 -9.65 -12.12 -1.04
N SER A 210 -9.68 -12.32 -2.36
CA SER A 210 -9.16 -11.36 -3.32
C SER A 210 -9.98 -10.05 -3.36
N PRO A 211 -9.41 -8.93 -3.85
CA PRO A 211 -10.18 -7.71 -4.09
C PRO A 211 -11.36 -7.89 -5.06
N CYS A 212 -11.25 -8.78 -6.05
CA CYS A 212 -12.34 -9.09 -6.97
C CYS A 212 -13.52 -9.74 -6.25
N GLU A 213 -13.25 -10.69 -5.35
CA GLU A 213 -14.28 -11.30 -4.50
C GLU A 213 -14.85 -10.30 -3.50
N GLY A 214 -14.02 -9.39 -2.98
CA GLY A 214 -14.48 -8.25 -2.19
C GLY A 214 -15.45 -7.33 -2.94
N ALA A 215 -15.19 -7.04 -4.21
CA ALA A 215 -16.10 -6.27 -5.06
C ALA A 215 -17.44 -7.00 -5.28
N ILE A 216 -17.41 -8.33 -5.44
CA ILE A 216 -18.63 -9.15 -5.52
C ILE A 216 -19.43 -9.05 -4.22
N LEU A 217 -18.76 -9.11 -3.05
CA LEU A 217 -19.41 -8.95 -1.75
C LEU A 217 -20.05 -7.56 -1.58
N LEU A 218 -19.36 -6.48 -1.97
CA LEU A 218 -19.91 -5.12 -1.93
C LEU A 218 -21.13 -4.96 -2.85
N ALA A 219 -21.09 -5.53 -4.05
CA ALA A 219 -22.23 -5.54 -4.96
C ALA A 219 -23.42 -6.32 -4.35
N ALA A 220 -23.17 -7.46 -3.70
CA ALA A 220 -24.20 -8.23 -3.03
C ALA A 220 -24.77 -7.52 -1.79
N GLU A 221 -23.95 -6.83 -1.00
CA GLU A 221 -24.42 -5.97 0.11
C GLU A 221 -25.39 -4.90 -0.39
N THR A 222 -25.11 -4.33 -1.56
CA THR A 222 -25.91 -3.25 -2.17
C THR A 222 -27.21 -3.76 -2.80
N PHE A 223 -27.16 -4.83 -3.59
CA PHE A 223 -28.26 -5.25 -4.46
C PHE A 223 -28.96 -6.54 -4.03
N ALA A 224 -28.33 -7.36 -3.19
CA ALA A 224 -28.85 -8.67 -2.78
C ALA A 224 -28.53 -9.01 -1.31
N PRO A 225 -28.87 -8.15 -0.33
CA PRO A 225 -28.48 -8.33 1.07
C PRO A 225 -28.97 -9.64 1.68
N ALA A 226 -30.11 -10.17 1.23
CA ALA A 226 -30.64 -11.46 1.68
C ALA A 226 -29.77 -12.66 1.24
N ALA A 227 -29.05 -12.55 0.12
CA ALA A 227 -28.17 -13.60 -0.39
C ALA A 227 -26.73 -13.51 0.17
N LEU A 228 -26.38 -12.37 0.79
CA LEU A 228 -25.03 -12.08 1.24
C LEU A 228 -24.45 -13.14 2.21
N PRO A 229 -25.20 -13.66 3.22
CA PRO A 229 -24.64 -14.67 4.12
C PRO A 229 -24.23 -15.96 3.40
N ALA A 230 -25.06 -16.43 2.45
CA ALA A 230 -24.78 -17.63 1.67
C ALA A 230 -23.59 -17.43 0.72
N LEU A 231 -23.53 -16.27 0.06
CA LEU A 231 -22.43 -15.92 -0.83
C LEU A 231 -21.10 -15.82 -0.06
N ARG A 232 -21.12 -15.16 1.11
CA ARG A 232 -19.96 -15.05 2.00
C ARG A 232 -19.46 -16.43 2.43
N SER A 233 -20.36 -17.31 2.84
CA SER A 233 -19.99 -18.68 3.24
C SER A 233 -19.35 -19.48 2.09
N ARG A 234 -19.83 -19.29 0.86
CA ARG A 234 -19.31 -19.98 -0.33
C ARG A 234 -17.93 -19.47 -0.77
N LEU A 235 -17.65 -18.18 -0.58
CA LEU A 235 -16.35 -17.62 -0.93
C LEU A 235 -15.27 -18.00 0.11
N LEU A 236 -15.67 -18.22 1.36
CA LEU A 236 -14.75 -18.58 2.45
C LEU A 236 -14.49 -20.10 2.57
N SER A 237 -15.16 -20.93 1.77
CA SER A 237 -15.00 -22.41 1.75
C SER A 237 -13.97 -22.84 0.72
#